data_AF-A0A3N7F8H5-F1
#
_entry.id   AF-A0A3N7F8H5-F1
#
_cell.length_a   1.000
_cell.length_b   1.000
_cell.length_c   1.000
_cell.angle_alpha   90.00
_cell.angle_beta   90.00
_cell.angle_gamma   90.00
#
_symmetry.space_group_name_H-M   'P 1'
#
loop_
_entity.id
_entity.type
_entity.pdbx_description
1 polymer ?
#
loop_
_entity_poly.entity_id
_entity_poly.type
_entity_poly.pdbx_seq_one_letter_code
_entity_poly.pdbx_strand_id
1 'polypeptide(L)'
;MVNTSKMHLILCALFILCACKKNPSIGAEVENPVVDVPVIPKPPKDTTDIPANAKIFEVGTGSGNLSIDGKTLNLTGNSVIKIKGGSYNDIQISNISVENAAVFILNDGLVELVGNRQMTLSNLKNVTVSGNGTAGISRGFVFRDKSSDGASIQLRNDINDFTLKYVSFSNVNTYNAIQYDSQKIYNGSESSYSRNLRFLYIDCDNTGTLMRFRGSVENGTITGLVKNIEIGFVSFKNSRGVGSVVALENADSYDIHNNIVQDVNQDNSNHNGIFYVQGSGKFYNNKIKNHQGNAIRAWAYSIGTSPKEILIFNNIVINSRQYGAFELQAFDRNIMSGKTTYVNAKVFNNTCGNLLPKEAFPAQVLDLYGLKGGKCDIFNNLGYNFTLVGQNNTNFIWNDMGDTPPGAFNNKYFKSSGEAGIADENQLQLNSNSPAKNSGASLASQNFQSPVSPAVNLDIYNNPRSSSKPSAGAVE
;
A
#
# COMPACT_ATOMS: atom_id res chain seq x y z
N MET A 1 -40.29 -33.70 -55.61
CA MET A 1 -39.88 -33.08 -56.89
C MET A 1 -39.04 -31.86 -56.53
N VAL A 2 -37.72 -31.98 -56.33
CA VAL A 2 -36.65 -32.04 -57.36
C VAL A 2 -36.89 -31.02 -58.47
N ASN A 3 -36.18 -29.88 -58.48
CA ASN A 3 -34.95 -29.77 -59.26
C ASN A 3 -34.11 -28.52 -58.93
N THR A 4 -32.80 -28.71 -59.09
CA THR A 4 -31.65 -27.84 -58.83
C THR A 4 -31.31 -26.88 -59.98
N SER A 5 -30.71 -25.71 -59.67
CA SER A 5 -29.78 -25.00 -60.57
C SER A 5 -28.92 -23.99 -59.78
N LYS A 6 -27.64 -24.31 -59.54
CA LYS A 6 -26.43 -23.88 -60.28
C LYS A 6 -25.83 -22.54 -59.81
N MET A 7 -24.64 -22.71 -59.24
CA MET A 7 -23.56 -21.77 -58.90
C MET A 7 -23.14 -20.89 -60.09
N HIS A 8 -22.84 -19.60 -59.86
CA HIS A 8 -21.71 -18.92 -60.50
C HIS A 8 -21.13 -17.81 -59.62
N LEU A 9 -19.85 -18.02 -59.31
CA LEU A 9 -18.89 -17.12 -58.69
C LEU A 9 -18.53 -16.01 -59.70
N ILE A 10 -18.66 -14.73 -59.35
CA ILE A 10 -18.09 -13.63 -60.15
C ILE A 10 -17.10 -12.85 -59.28
N LEU A 11 -15.85 -12.98 -59.68
CA LEU A 11 -14.66 -12.28 -59.23
C LEU A 11 -14.63 -10.91 -59.93
N CYS A 12 -14.72 -9.81 -59.18
CA CYS A 12 -14.39 -8.48 -59.70
C CYS A 12 -13.17 -7.93 -58.96
N ALA A 13 -12.01 -8.05 -59.61
CA ALA A 13 -10.78 -7.38 -59.24
C ALA A 13 -10.90 -5.89 -59.62
N LEU A 14 -10.82 -5.01 -58.62
CA LEU A 14 -10.62 -3.57 -58.84
C LEU A 14 -9.16 -3.23 -58.51
N PHE A 15 -8.35 -3.03 -59.55
CA PHE A 15 -7.01 -2.47 -59.43
C PHE A 15 -7.14 -0.95 -59.17
N ILE A 16 -6.81 -0.52 -57.95
CA ILE A 16 -6.52 0.89 -57.66
C ILE A 16 -5.00 1.04 -57.66
N LEU A 17 -4.47 1.59 -58.75
CA LEU A 17 -3.11 2.09 -58.86
C LEU A 17 -3.02 3.44 -58.14
N CYS A 18 -2.53 3.44 -56.89
CA CYS A 18 -2.05 4.64 -56.23
C CYS A 18 -0.53 4.72 -56.35
N ALA A 19 -0.05 5.75 -57.02
CA ALA A 19 1.35 6.09 -57.17
C ALA A 19 2.00 6.33 -55.79
N CYS A 20 2.98 5.50 -55.45
CA CYS A 20 3.89 5.74 -54.33
C CYS A 20 4.77 6.95 -54.63
N LYS A 21 4.49 8.10 -54.01
CA LYS A 21 5.53 9.10 -53.76
C LYS A 21 6.52 8.51 -52.76
N LYS A 22 7.81 8.56 -53.10
CA LYS A 22 8.93 8.23 -52.21
C LYS A 22 8.75 9.00 -50.89
N ASN A 23 8.58 8.25 -49.79
CA ASN A 23 8.74 8.79 -48.45
C ASN A 23 10.19 9.26 -48.29
N PRO A 24 10.44 10.48 -47.79
CA PRO A 24 11.76 10.84 -47.32
C PRO A 24 12.14 9.89 -46.17
N SER A 25 13.40 9.47 -46.17
CA SER A 25 14.01 8.61 -45.16
C SER A 25 13.67 9.07 -43.75
N ILE A 26 12.84 8.31 -43.04
CA ILE A 26 12.73 8.41 -41.57
C ILE A 26 13.93 7.64 -41.00
N GLY A 27 15.08 8.29 -41.07
CA GLY A 27 16.26 7.98 -40.28
C GLY A 27 16.36 9.04 -39.20
N ALA A 28 15.55 8.89 -38.17
CA ALA A 28 15.76 9.49 -36.86
C ALA A 28 15.13 8.51 -35.87
N GLU A 29 15.95 7.92 -35.01
CA GLU A 29 15.45 7.26 -33.81
C GLU A 29 14.53 8.26 -33.12
N VAL A 30 13.24 7.92 -33.03
CA VAL A 30 12.34 8.62 -32.13
C VAL A 30 12.84 8.27 -30.75
N GLU A 31 13.59 9.19 -30.13
CA GLU A 31 13.81 9.13 -28.69
C GLU A 31 12.43 9.02 -28.05
N ASN A 32 12.17 7.86 -27.43
CA ASN A 32 11.03 7.73 -26.53
C ASN A 32 11.13 8.90 -25.55
N PRO A 33 10.07 9.68 -25.33
CA PRO A 33 10.11 10.77 -24.38
C PRO A 33 10.61 10.20 -23.05
N VAL A 34 11.70 10.76 -22.54
CA VAL A 34 12.21 10.47 -21.20
C VAL A 34 11.05 10.76 -20.26
N VAL A 35 10.42 9.71 -19.75
CA VAL A 35 9.44 9.83 -18.67
C VAL A 35 10.25 10.29 -17.47
N ASP A 36 10.23 11.59 -17.20
CA ASP A 36 10.76 12.13 -15.96
C ASP A 36 10.04 11.44 -14.81
N VAL A 37 10.72 10.48 -14.20
CA VAL A 37 10.28 9.83 -12.98
C VAL A 37 10.16 10.95 -11.96
N PRO A 38 8.98 11.15 -11.33
CA PRO A 38 8.80 12.18 -10.33
C PRO A 38 9.95 12.15 -9.32
N VAL A 39 10.58 13.30 -9.04
CA VAL A 39 11.61 13.39 -8.00
C VAL A 39 10.88 13.29 -6.66
N ILE A 40 10.72 12.04 -6.23
CA ILE A 40 10.12 11.70 -4.94
C ILE A 40 11.05 12.27 -3.86
N PRO A 41 10.51 12.91 -2.80
CA PRO A 41 11.32 13.30 -1.65
C PRO A 41 12.11 12.09 -1.21
N LYS A 42 13.45 12.21 -1.21
CA LYS A 42 14.31 11.13 -0.74
C LYS A 42 13.84 10.81 0.68
N PRO A 43 13.41 9.56 0.96
CA PRO A 43 13.02 9.21 2.30
C PRO A 43 14.13 9.61 3.28
N PRO A 44 13.80 9.97 4.54
CA PRO A 44 14.81 10.16 5.55
C PRO A 44 15.80 9.00 5.51
N LYS A 45 17.10 9.28 5.58
CA LYS A 45 18.12 8.23 5.60
C LYS A 45 17.97 7.47 6.92
N ASP A 46 17.20 6.39 6.91
CA ASP A 46 17.06 5.50 8.05
C ASP A 46 18.35 4.68 8.19
N THR A 47 19.25 5.14 9.06
CA THR A 47 20.40 4.35 9.49
C THR A 47 19.94 3.38 10.55
N THR A 48 20.16 2.08 10.29
CA THR A 48 20.05 1.09 11.36
C THR A 48 21.15 1.37 12.37
N ASP A 49 20.82 1.99 13.49
CA ASP A 49 21.78 2.29 14.55
C ASP A 49 22.10 1.00 15.31
N ILE A 50 23.18 0.35 14.90
CA ILE A 50 23.67 -0.88 15.54
C ILE A 50 24.37 -0.50 16.84
N PRO A 51 23.99 -1.07 17.99
CA PRO A 51 24.68 -0.84 19.26
C PRO A 51 26.18 -1.18 19.16
N ALA A 52 27.03 -0.31 19.66
CA ALA A 52 28.49 -0.49 19.61
C ALA A 52 28.98 -1.78 20.31
N ASN A 53 28.20 -2.31 21.25
CA ASN A 53 28.50 -3.54 21.98
C ASN A 53 27.96 -4.82 21.30
N ALA A 54 27.47 -4.75 20.06
CA ALA A 54 26.86 -5.90 19.41
C ALA A 54 27.90 -6.97 19.03
N LYS A 55 27.63 -8.24 19.40
CA LYS A 55 28.45 -9.39 18.99
C LYS A 55 28.15 -9.75 17.54
N ILE A 56 29.19 -9.90 16.72
CA ILE A 56 29.05 -10.22 15.29
C ILE A 56 29.15 -11.74 15.07
N PHE A 57 28.23 -12.27 14.27
CA PHE A 57 28.21 -13.64 13.78
C PHE A 57 28.17 -13.61 12.26
N GLU A 58 29.15 -14.22 11.60
CA GLU A 58 29.16 -14.38 10.15
C GLU A 58 28.62 -15.78 9.80
N VAL A 59 27.63 -15.84 8.91
CA VAL A 59 26.92 -17.08 8.57
C VAL A 59 26.70 -17.21 7.07
N GLY A 60 26.49 -18.46 6.65
CA GLY A 60 26.23 -18.80 5.25
C GLY A 60 27.49 -18.91 4.40
N THR A 61 27.38 -19.67 3.32
CA THR A 61 28.48 -19.90 2.36
C THR A 61 28.28 -19.13 1.06
N GLY A 62 27.14 -18.45 0.89
CA GLY A 62 26.68 -17.86 -0.37
C GLY A 62 25.92 -18.83 -1.27
N SER A 63 25.62 -20.06 -0.80
CA SER A 63 24.84 -21.03 -1.57
C SER A 63 24.16 -22.08 -0.68
N GLY A 64 23.28 -22.88 -1.27
CA GLY A 64 22.59 -23.98 -0.58
C GLY A 64 21.51 -23.48 0.39
N ASN A 65 21.22 -24.29 1.40
CA ASN A 65 20.25 -23.94 2.45
C ASN A 65 20.99 -23.32 3.63
N LEU A 66 20.44 -22.25 4.19
CA LEU A 66 20.96 -21.60 5.40
C LEU A 66 19.95 -21.77 6.55
N SER A 67 20.42 -22.19 7.71
CA SER A 67 19.63 -22.21 8.95
C SER A 67 20.33 -21.40 10.04
N ILE A 68 19.60 -20.47 10.65
CA ILE A 68 20.02 -19.59 11.73
C ILE A 68 19.06 -19.83 12.89
N ASP A 69 19.52 -20.53 13.92
CA ASP A 69 18.75 -20.75 15.15
C ASP A 69 19.37 -19.96 16.31
N GLY A 70 18.60 -19.01 16.85
CA GLY A 70 19.02 -18.17 17.98
C GLY A 70 19.38 -18.97 19.23
N LYS A 71 18.78 -20.16 19.42
CA LYS A 71 19.13 -21.07 20.52
C LYS A 71 20.51 -21.68 20.32
N THR A 72 20.80 -22.18 19.11
CA THR A 72 22.09 -22.78 18.77
C THR A 72 23.22 -21.75 18.81
N LEU A 73 22.95 -20.51 18.39
CA LEU A 73 23.92 -19.41 18.45
C LEU A 73 24.15 -18.88 19.87
N ASN A 74 23.34 -19.29 20.85
CA ASN A 74 23.38 -18.84 22.24
C ASN A 74 23.44 -17.30 22.34
N LEU A 75 22.46 -16.63 21.72
CA LEU A 75 22.39 -15.18 21.70
C LEU A 75 21.99 -14.65 23.10
N THR A 76 22.89 -13.91 23.74
CA THR A 76 22.69 -13.40 25.12
C THR A 76 22.62 -11.88 25.23
N GLY A 77 22.82 -11.16 24.13
CA GLY A 77 22.79 -9.69 24.10
C GLY A 77 22.68 -9.15 22.69
N ASN A 78 22.97 -7.85 22.52
CA ASN A 78 22.93 -7.19 21.20
C ASN A 78 23.80 -7.97 20.22
N SER A 79 23.25 -8.32 19.07
CA SER A 79 23.93 -9.19 18.11
C SER A 79 23.70 -8.73 16.67
N VAL A 80 24.71 -8.91 15.83
CA VAL A 80 24.64 -8.73 14.38
C VAL A 80 24.95 -10.06 13.73
N ILE A 81 24.03 -10.58 12.93
CA ILE A 81 24.21 -11.77 12.10
C ILE A 81 24.37 -11.30 10.66
N LYS A 82 25.55 -11.50 10.09
CA LYS A 82 25.85 -11.18 8.69
C LYS A 82 25.69 -12.40 7.82
N ILE A 83 24.74 -12.37 6.90
CA ILE A 83 24.52 -13.42 5.91
C ILE A 83 25.40 -13.14 4.70
N LYS A 84 26.35 -14.04 4.43
CA LYS A 84 27.23 -13.95 3.27
C LYS A 84 26.42 -13.90 1.97
N GLY A 85 26.78 -12.99 1.08
CA GLY A 85 26.18 -12.81 -0.23
C GLY A 85 26.35 -14.03 -1.13
N GLY A 86 25.36 -14.25 -1.98
CA GLY A 86 25.28 -15.35 -2.94
C GLY A 86 23.82 -15.79 -3.17
N SER A 87 23.65 -16.93 -3.82
CA SER A 87 22.35 -17.44 -4.24
C SER A 87 21.94 -18.64 -3.38
N TYR A 88 20.99 -18.43 -2.47
CA TYR A 88 20.51 -19.47 -1.56
C TYR A 88 19.31 -20.19 -2.15
N ASN A 89 19.14 -21.46 -1.78
CA ASN A 89 17.96 -22.29 -2.07
C ASN A 89 16.84 -22.05 -1.07
N ASP A 90 17.20 -21.83 0.20
CA ASP A 90 16.30 -21.59 1.32
C ASP A 90 17.06 -20.88 2.45
N ILE A 91 16.38 -20.00 3.19
CA ILE A 91 16.93 -19.36 4.40
C ILE A 91 15.92 -19.51 5.54
N GLN A 92 16.31 -20.14 6.63
CA GLN A 92 15.50 -20.32 7.83
C GLN A 92 16.11 -19.54 8.98
N ILE A 93 15.30 -18.70 9.62
CA ILE A 93 15.70 -17.88 10.77
C ILE A 93 14.68 -18.12 11.88
N SER A 94 15.14 -18.68 13.00
CA SER A 94 14.24 -19.11 14.06
C SER A 94 14.73 -18.86 15.48
N ASN A 95 13.77 -18.76 16.40
CA ASN A 95 13.98 -18.76 17.86
C ASN A 95 14.93 -17.67 18.36
N ILE A 96 14.77 -16.45 17.83
CA ILE A 96 15.53 -15.29 18.27
C ILE A 96 14.63 -14.46 19.16
N SER A 97 14.91 -14.49 20.46
CA SER A 97 14.24 -13.66 21.45
C SER A 97 15.22 -13.38 22.58
N VAL A 98 15.90 -12.24 22.50
CA VAL A 98 16.85 -11.81 23.53
C VAL A 98 16.20 -10.72 24.37
N GLU A 99 16.17 -10.92 25.68
CA GLU A 99 15.60 -9.95 26.61
C GLU A 99 16.47 -8.69 26.67
N ASN A 100 15.85 -7.51 26.62
CA ASN A 100 16.51 -6.21 26.70
C ASN A 100 17.64 -5.98 25.67
N ALA A 101 17.60 -6.69 24.53
CA ALA A 101 18.58 -6.57 23.47
C ALA A 101 17.93 -6.68 22.09
N ALA A 102 18.65 -6.19 21.07
CA ALA A 102 18.23 -6.25 19.68
C ALA A 102 19.14 -7.17 18.86
N VAL A 103 18.55 -7.89 17.91
CA VAL A 103 19.28 -8.72 16.95
C VAL A 103 19.08 -8.18 15.54
N PHE A 104 20.18 -7.86 14.87
CA PHE A 104 20.21 -7.37 13.51
C PHE A 104 20.69 -8.47 12.58
N ILE A 105 19.95 -8.71 11.51
CA ILE A 105 20.30 -9.66 10.45
C ILE A 105 20.55 -8.86 9.19
N LEU A 106 21.79 -8.86 8.72
CA LEU A 106 22.28 -7.98 7.67
C LEU A 106 22.84 -8.81 6.52
N ASN A 107 22.73 -8.28 5.30
CA ASN A 107 23.44 -8.84 4.15
C ASN A 107 24.92 -8.41 4.16
N ASP A 108 25.80 -9.34 3.80
CA ASP A 108 27.23 -9.10 3.52
C ASP A 108 27.55 -9.50 2.07
N GLY A 109 27.33 -8.59 1.13
CA GLY A 109 27.10 -8.86 -0.28
C GLY A 109 25.61 -8.95 -0.62
N LEU A 110 25.30 -9.27 -1.88
CA LEU A 110 23.91 -9.44 -2.34
C LEU A 110 23.43 -10.86 -1.99
N VAL A 111 22.28 -10.99 -1.31
CA VAL A 111 21.66 -12.28 -0.96
C VAL A 111 20.43 -12.49 -1.86
N GLU A 112 20.50 -13.48 -2.75
CA GLU A 112 19.47 -13.76 -3.75
C GLU A 112 18.73 -15.08 -3.50
N LEU A 113 17.41 -15.03 -3.66
CA LEU A 113 16.52 -16.19 -3.72
C LEU A 113 15.79 -16.18 -5.07
N VAL A 114 16.35 -16.91 -6.04
CA VAL A 114 15.87 -16.96 -7.43
C VAL A 114 14.98 -18.17 -7.67
N GLY A 115 13.83 -17.98 -8.31
CA GLY A 115 12.89 -19.05 -8.58
C GLY A 115 11.99 -19.36 -7.39
N ASN A 116 11.60 -20.62 -7.25
CA ASN A 116 10.64 -21.06 -6.23
C ASN A 116 11.29 -21.28 -4.85
N ARG A 117 12.00 -20.27 -4.37
CA ARG A 117 12.79 -20.28 -3.14
C ARG A 117 12.16 -19.39 -2.08
N GLN A 118 12.49 -19.62 -0.82
CA GLN A 118 11.81 -18.99 0.32
C GLN A 118 12.78 -18.60 1.43
N MET A 119 12.41 -17.54 2.16
CA MET A 119 12.94 -17.21 3.47
C MET A 119 11.84 -17.46 4.52
N THR A 120 12.10 -18.32 5.51
CA THR A 120 11.18 -18.60 6.61
C THR A 120 11.67 -17.93 7.89
N LEU A 121 10.79 -17.16 8.53
CA LEU A 121 11.05 -16.40 9.76
C LEU A 121 10.08 -16.89 10.84
N SER A 122 10.57 -17.41 11.97
CA SER A 122 9.72 -18.03 13.00
C SER A 122 10.19 -17.73 14.42
N ASN A 123 9.27 -17.47 15.35
CA ASN A 123 9.60 -17.22 16.77
C ASN A 123 10.63 -16.10 16.93
N LEU A 124 10.30 -14.91 16.43
CA LEU A 124 11.20 -13.75 16.42
C LEU A 124 10.65 -12.65 17.32
N LYS A 125 11.52 -12.11 18.19
CA LYS A 125 11.28 -10.95 19.04
C LYS A 125 12.50 -10.04 19.06
N ASN A 126 12.29 -8.73 18.90
CA ASN A 126 13.34 -7.70 18.85
C ASN A 126 14.34 -7.94 17.70
N VAL A 127 13.84 -8.28 16.51
CA VAL A 127 14.67 -8.64 15.34
C VAL A 127 14.48 -7.64 14.21
N THR A 128 15.59 -7.17 13.64
CA THR A 128 15.58 -6.39 12.39
C THR A 128 16.32 -7.14 11.29
N VAL A 129 15.63 -7.50 10.21
CA VAL A 129 16.23 -8.01 8.97
C VAL A 129 16.37 -6.85 8.00
N SER A 130 17.61 -6.51 7.61
CA SER A 130 17.91 -5.30 6.83
C SER A 130 18.86 -5.58 5.67
N GLY A 131 18.42 -5.30 4.45
CA GLY A 131 19.21 -5.44 3.23
C GLY A 131 20.12 -4.25 2.88
N ASN A 132 20.52 -3.43 3.85
CA ASN A 132 21.46 -2.32 3.64
C ASN A 132 22.78 -2.51 4.41
N GLY A 133 23.12 -3.75 4.77
CA GLY A 133 24.32 -4.09 5.55
C GLY A 133 25.64 -3.92 4.78
N THR A 134 25.57 -3.89 3.45
CA THR A 134 26.73 -3.76 2.56
C THR A 134 26.74 -2.41 1.85
N ALA A 135 27.84 -1.68 1.95
CA ALA A 135 27.99 -0.39 1.26
C ALA A 135 27.79 -0.55 -0.26
N GLY A 136 27.02 0.36 -0.86
CA GLY A 136 26.70 0.32 -2.29
C GLY A 136 25.51 -0.59 -2.66
N ILE A 137 24.99 -1.40 -1.74
CA ILE A 137 23.81 -2.25 -1.96
C ILE A 137 22.61 -1.65 -1.20
N SER A 138 21.62 -1.17 -1.94
CA SER A 138 20.41 -0.54 -1.36
C SER A 138 19.29 -1.53 -1.02
N ARG A 139 19.31 -2.73 -1.64
CA ARG A 139 18.36 -3.84 -1.46
C ARG A 139 19.13 -5.16 -1.45
N GLY A 140 19.54 -5.59 -0.27
CA GLY A 140 20.48 -6.69 -0.07
C GLY A 140 19.85 -8.06 -0.02
N PHE A 141 18.54 -8.12 0.22
CA PHE A 141 17.75 -9.34 0.08
C PHE A 141 16.85 -9.21 -1.16
N VAL A 142 17.07 -10.08 -2.14
CA VAL A 142 16.40 -10.03 -3.44
C VAL A 142 15.68 -11.35 -3.71
N PHE A 143 14.39 -11.27 -4.00
CA PHE A 143 13.56 -12.39 -4.43
C PHE A 143 13.13 -12.16 -5.87
N ARG A 144 13.40 -13.11 -6.77
CA ARG A 144 13.02 -12.92 -8.17
C ARG A 144 12.66 -14.19 -8.92
N ASP A 145 11.89 -14.00 -9.98
CA ASP A 145 11.54 -15.04 -10.97
C ASP A 145 10.78 -16.23 -10.38
N LYS A 146 9.92 -15.96 -9.39
CA LYS A 146 9.07 -16.99 -8.76
C LYS A 146 7.81 -17.21 -9.58
N SER A 147 7.59 -18.47 -9.97
CA SER A 147 6.51 -18.89 -10.87
C SER A 147 5.48 -19.81 -10.23
N SER A 148 5.81 -20.43 -9.09
CA SER A 148 4.85 -21.20 -8.31
C SER A 148 4.16 -20.31 -7.27
N ASP A 149 2.91 -20.62 -6.97
CA ASP A 149 2.23 -20.04 -5.83
C ASP A 149 2.97 -20.39 -4.51
N GLY A 150 2.82 -19.53 -3.50
CA GLY A 150 3.49 -19.59 -2.21
C GLY A 150 4.36 -18.36 -1.92
N ALA A 151 4.68 -18.16 -0.64
CA ALA A 151 5.38 -16.96 -0.21
C ALA A 151 6.88 -16.98 -0.49
N SER A 152 7.44 -15.83 -0.87
CA SER A 152 8.89 -15.60 -0.90
C SER A 152 9.43 -15.41 0.53
N ILE A 153 8.66 -14.76 1.40
CA ILE A 153 8.93 -14.64 2.83
C ILE A 153 7.74 -15.18 3.62
N GLN A 154 7.99 -16.19 4.44
CA GLN A 154 6.97 -16.79 5.30
C GLN A 154 7.25 -16.46 6.77
N LEU A 155 6.35 -15.70 7.39
CA LEU A 155 6.32 -15.51 8.83
C LEU A 155 5.53 -16.65 9.47
N ARG A 156 6.04 -17.23 10.57
CA ARG A 156 5.38 -18.32 11.32
C ARG A 156 5.41 -18.07 12.81
N ASN A 157 4.41 -18.63 13.50
CA ASN A 157 4.32 -18.64 14.96
C ASN A 157 4.43 -17.23 15.56
N ASP A 158 5.20 -17.07 16.63
CA ASP A 158 5.31 -15.81 17.37
C ASP A 158 6.25 -14.83 16.68
N ILE A 159 5.71 -13.76 16.11
CA ILE A 159 6.49 -12.64 15.56
C ILE A 159 6.08 -11.37 16.28
N ASN A 160 7.01 -10.72 16.96
CA ASN A 160 6.79 -9.48 17.70
C ASN A 160 8.01 -8.57 17.58
N ASP A 161 7.81 -7.25 17.64
CA ASP A 161 8.91 -6.28 17.67
C ASP A 161 9.92 -6.55 16.52
N PHE A 162 9.36 -6.74 15.33
CA PHE A 162 10.07 -7.24 14.15
C PHE A 162 10.07 -6.19 13.04
N THR A 163 11.21 -6.00 12.40
CA THR A 163 11.35 -5.12 11.24
C THR A 163 11.96 -5.87 10.06
N LEU A 164 11.31 -5.80 8.90
CA LEU A 164 11.88 -6.18 7.61
C LEU A 164 12.08 -4.92 6.78
N LYS A 165 13.31 -4.67 6.33
CA LYS A 165 13.59 -3.50 5.50
C LYS A 165 14.67 -3.68 4.44
N TYR A 166 14.61 -2.84 3.41
CA TYR A 166 15.55 -2.84 2.29
C TYR A 166 15.55 -4.18 1.52
N VAL A 167 14.36 -4.62 1.12
CA VAL A 167 14.12 -5.89 0.39
C VAL A 167 13.55 -5.60 -0.99
N SER A 168 13.82 -6.45 -1.99
CA SER A 168 13.21 -6.32 -3.31
C SER A 168 12.59 -7.62 -3.84
N PHE A 169 11.51 -7.46 -4.60
CA PHE A 169 10.77 -8.51 -5.29
C PHE A 169 10.65 -8.14 -6.78
N SER A 170 11.01 -9.05 -7.68
CA SER A 170 10.87 -8.83 -9.13
C SER A 170 10.40 -10.08 -9.84
N ASN A 171 9.36 -9.98 -10.68
CA ASN A 171 8.77 -11.15 -11.36
C ASN A 171 8.37 -12.25 -10.36
N VAL A 172 7.71 -11.86 -9.26
CA VAL A 172 7.22 -12.77 -8.23
C VAL A 172 5.71 -12.87 -8.37
N ASN A 173 5.24 -13.81 -9.19
CA ASN A 173 3.82 -13.97 -9.47
C ASN A 173 3.16 -14.93 -8.47
N THR A 174 2.84 -14.42 -7.27
CA THR A 174 2.27 -15.22 -6.17
C THR A 174 1.08 -14.50 -5.52
N TYR A 175 0.23 -15.23 -4.81
CA TYR A 175 -0.88 -14.60 -4.07
C TYR A 175 -0.42 -13.86 -2.80
N ASN A 176 0.87 -13.87 -2.47
CA ASN A 176 1.45 -13.29 -1.26
C ASN A 176 2.99 -13.41 -1.25
N ALA A 177 3.73 -12.38 -1.65
CA ALA A 177 5.19 -12.39 -1.56
C ALA A 177 5.67 -12.50 -0.09
N ILE A 178 4.97 -11.84 0.84
CA ILE A 178 5.14 -11.91 2.28
C ILE A 178 3.82 -12.44 2.88
N GLN A 179 3.90 -13.58 3.55
CA GLN A 179 2.74 -14.21 4.18
C GLN A 179 2.92 -14.31 5.70
N TYR A 180 1.83 -14.02 6.43
CA TYR A 180 1.72 -14.37 7.83
C TYR A 180 0.34 -14.95 8.14
N ASP A 181 0.34 -16.14 8.74
CA ASP A 181 -0.88 -16.84 9.13
C ASP A 181 -0.76 -17.25 10.60
N SER A 182 -0.98 -16.29 11.49
CA SER A 182 -0.80 -16.48 12.94
C SER A 182 -1.87 -17.42 13.52
N GLN A 183 -3.10 -17.35 13.01
CA GLN A 183 -4.32 -18.05 13.50
C GLN A 183 -4.56 -17.99 15.03
N LYS A 184 -3.80 -17.19 15.78
CA LYS A 184 -3.97 -16.99 17.22
C LYS A 184 -5.34 -16.41 17.52
N ILE A 185 -6.03 -17.00 18.50
CA ILE A 185 -7.30 -16.50 19.00
C ILE A 185 -7.02 -15.44 20.05
N TYR A 186 -7.47 -14.21 19.80
CA TYR A 186 -7.34 -13.10 20.74
C TYR A 186 -8.25 -13.31 21.95
N ASN A 187 -7.66 -13.26 23.14
CA ASN A 187 -8.34 -13.46 24.43
C ASN A 187 -8.19 -12.28 25.39
N GLY A 188 -7.64 -11.15 24.92
CA GLY A 188 -7.33 -9.99 25.74
C GLY A 188 -5.86 -9.87 26.14
N SER A 189 -5.08 -10.96 26.12
CA SER A 189 -3.66 -10.95 26.54
C SER A 189 -2.70 -10.56 25.41
N GLU A 190 -1.51 -10.09 25.77
CA GLU A 190 -0.44 -9.79 24.80
C GLU A 190 0.06 -11.01 24.02
N SER A 191 -0.01 -12.22 24.59
CA SER A 191 0.46 -13.44 23.93
C SER A 191 -0.46 -13.91 22.80
N SER A 192 -1.69 -13.39 22.77
CA SER A 192 -2.74 -13.79 21.83
C SER A 192 -2.77 -12.97 20.53
N TYR A 193 -1.82 -12.05 20.33
CA TYR A 193 -1.66 -11.28 19.10
C TYR A 193 -0.18 -11.08 18.75
N SER A 194 0.06 -10.57 17.55
CA SER A 194 1.40 -10.16 17.10
C SER A 194 1.49 -8.63 17.13
N ARG A 195 2.66 -8.06 17.43
CA ARG A 195 2.78 -6.59 17.59
C ARG A 195 4.04 -5.97 17.02
N ASN A 196 3.95 -4.68 16.74
CA ASN A 196 5.08 -3.82 16.39
C ASN A 196 5.87 -4.38 15.20
N LEU A 197 5.13 -4.77 14.15
CA LEU A 197 5.71 -5.30 12.92
C LEU A 197 5.93 -4.15 11.94
N ARG A 198 7.13 -4.04 11.36
CA ARG A 198 7.47 -2.98 10.41
C ARG A 198 7.96 -3.54 9.09
N PHE A 199 7.44 -3.02 7.99
CA PHE A 199 7.81 -3.39 6.62
C PHE A 199 8.15 -2.13 5.85
N LEU A 200 9.45 -1.86 5.72
CA LEU A 200 9.95 -0.55 5.28
C LEU A 200 10.88 -0.67 4.07
N TYR A 201 10.86 0.29 3.16
CA TYR A 201 11.81 0.34 2.03
C TYR A 201 11.82 -0.94 1.19
N ILE A 202 10.63 -1.35 0.72
CA ILE A 202 10.46 -2.56 -0.08
C ILE A 202 10.18 -2.16 -1.53
N ASP A 203 10.93 -2.73 -2.47
CA ASP A 203 10.73 -2.51 -3.90
C ASP A 203 10.07 -3.73 -4.53
N CYS A 204 9.02 -3.51 -5.32
CA CYS A 204 8.27 -4.55 -6.02
C CYS A 204 8.06 -4.15 -7.48
N ASP A 205 8.46 -5.01 -8.40
CA ASP A 205 8.23 -4.85 -9.84
C ASP A 205 7.64 -6.13 -10.42
N ASN A 206 6.49 -6.03 -11.09
CA ASN A 206 5.77 -7.18 -11.62
C ASN A 206 5.62 -8.31 -10.57
N THR A 207 4.96 -7.95 -9.47
CA THR A 207 4.79 -8.82 -8.30
C THR A 207 3.29 -9.02 -8.05
N GLY A 208 2.90 -10.20 -7.59
CA GLY A 208 1.55 -10.42 -7.07
C GLY A 208 1.33 -9.67 -5.75
N THR A 209 0.39 -10.10 -4.91
CA THR A 209 0.13 -9.40 -3.64
C THR A 209 1.41 -9.36 -2.82
N LEU A 210 1.88 -8.17 -2.44
CA LEU A 210 3.10 -8.04 -1.64
C LEU A 210 2.91 -8.69 -0.27
N MET A 211 1.83 -8.33 0.43
CA MET A 211 1.64 -8.77 1.81
C MET A 211 0.22 -9.28 2.02
N ARG A 212 0.10 -10.47 2.61
CA ARG A 212 -1.20 -10.98 3.09
C ARG A 212 -1.09 -11.56 4.49
N PHE A 213 -1.69 -10.86 5.44
CA PHE A 213 -1.77 -11.27 6.83
C PHE A 213 -3.20 -11.69 7.13
N ARG A 214 -3.36 -12.99 7.41
CA ARG A 214 -4.68 -13.59 7.61
C ARG A 214 -5.18 -13.37 9.02
N GLY A 215 -6.48 -13.12 9.12
CA GLY A 215 -7.17 -12.86 10.37
C GLY A 215 -8.66 -12.68 10.13
N SER A 216 -9.43 -12.66 11.21
CA SER A 216 -10.87 -12.48 11.13
C SER A 216 -11.47 -11.94 12.42
N VAL A 217 -12.63 -11.31 12.28
CA VAL A 217 -13.56 -11.01 13.37
C VAL A 217 -14.93 -11.56 12.94
N GLU A 218 -15.27 -12.76 13.41
CA GLU A 218 -16.50 -13.43 13.01
C GLU A 218 -16.94 -14.42 14.09
N ASN A 219 -18.25 -14.65 14.21
CA ASN A 219 -18.84 -15.67 15.08
C ASN A 219 -18.37 -15.60 16.54
N GLY A 220 -18.18 -14.38 17.06
CA GLY A 220 -17.74 -14.17 18.45
C GLY A 220 -16.23 -14.31 18.68
N THR A 221 -15.44 -14.60 17.64
CA THR A 221 -14.01 -14.90 17.73
C THR A 221 -13.19 -13.89 16.93
N ILE A 222 -12.03 -13.52 17.48
CA ILE A 222 -11.05 -12.64 16.85
C ILE A 222 -9.80 -13.48 16.62
N THR A 223 -9.36 -13.61 15.37
CA THR A 223 -8.16 -14.39 15.01
C THR A 223 -7.15 -13.57 14.23
N GLY A 224 -5.87 -13.92 14.36
CA GLY A 224 -4.80 -13.34 13.54
C GLY A 224 -4.60 -11.84 13.76
N LEU A 225 -4.95 -11.32 14.94
CA LEU A 225 -4.83 -9.90 15.25
C LEU A 225 -3.37 -9.45 15.23
N VAL A 226 -3.10 -8.37 14.49
CA VAL A 226 -1.81 -7.66 14.52
C VAL A 226 -2.01 -6.24 15.07
N LYS A 227 -1.25 -5.87 16.10
CA LYS A 227 -1.27 -4.52 16.68
C LYS A 227 -0.05 -3.71 16.26
N ASN A 228 -0.24 -2.42 15.97
CA ASN A 228 0.83 -1.47 15.64
C ASN A 228 1.70 -1.95 14.46
N ILE A 229 1.08 -2.34 13.35
CA ILE A 229 1.81 -2.67 12.12
C ILE A 229 2.13 -1.40 11.33
N GLU A 230 3.36 -1.27 10.87
CA GLU A 230 3.84 -0.16 10.04
C GLU A 230 4.22 -0.67 8.65
N ILE A 231 3.68 -0.03 7.61
CA ILE A 231 3.99 -0.32 6.20
C ILE A 231 4.35 1.00 5.53
N GLY A 232 5.65 1.18 5.30
CA GLY A 232 6.23 2.46 4.95
C GLY A 232 7.18 2.38 3.77
N PHE A 233 7.20 3.41 2.92
CA PHE A 233 8.22 3.55 1.87
C PHE A 233 8.28 2.34 0.91
N VAL A 234 7.14 1.72 0.61
CA VAL A 234 7.03 0.68 -0.42
C VAL A 234 6.94 1.32 -1.79
N SER A 235 7.72 0.83 -2.76
CA SER A 235 7.53 1.12 -4.18
C SER A 235 6.99 -0.12 -4.88
N PHE A 236 5.76 -0.06 -5.40
CA PHE A 236 5.09 -1.19 -6.01
C PHE A 236 4.59 -0.84 -7.41
N LYS A 237 5.06 -1.54 -8.45
CA LYS A 237 4.75 -1.18 -9.83
C LYS A 237 4.56 -2.34 -10.80
N ASN A 238 4.01 -2.02 -11.98
CA ASN A 238 3.92 -2.88 -13.16
C ASN A 238 3.23 -4.23 -12.92
N SER A 239 2.19 -4.24 -12.10
CA SER A 239 1.57 -5.48 -11.61
C SER A 239 0.11 -5.54 -12.04
N ARG A 240 -0.08 -5.96 -13.29
CA ARG A 240 -1.34 -5.77 -14.03
C ARG A 240 -2.54 -6.52 -13.48
N GLY A 241 -2.34 -7.59 -12.71
CA GLY A 241 -3.42 -8.45 -12.21
C GLY A 241 -3.48 -8.64 -10.69
N VAL A 242 -2.75 -7.82 -9.91
CA VAL A 242 -2.46 -8.08 -8.48
C VAL A 242 -3.69 -8.16 -7.56
N GLY A 243 -4.80 -7.49 -7.89
CA GLY A 243 -5.92 -7.30 -6.98
C GLY A 243 -5.54 -6.34 -5.85
N SER A 244 -5.09 -6.87 -4.71
CA SER A 244 -4.62 -6.09 -3.57
C SER A 244 -3.10 -6.20 -3.44
N VAL A 245 -2.43 -5.06 -3.26
CA VAL A 245 -1.00 -5.00 -2.96
C VAL A 245 -0.76 -5.44 -1.51
N VAL A 246 -1.59 -4.95 -0.60
CA VAL A 246 -1.58 -5.34 0.82
C VAL A 246 -2.97 -5.79 1.22
N ALA A 247 -3.05 -6.93 1.91
CA ALA A 247 -4.24 -7.43 2.57
C ALA A 247 -3.93 -7.70 4.06
N LEU A 248 -4.44 -6.82 4.93
CA LEU A 248 -4.39 -6.97 6.39
C LEU A 248 -5.80 -7.30 6.89
N GLU A 249 -6.06 -8.58 7.13
CA GLU A 249 -7.42 -9.05 7.41
C GLU A 249 -7.86 -8.83 8.87
N ASN A 250 -6.95 -8.43 9.78
CA ASN A 250 -7.30 -8.02 11.14
C ASN A 250 -6.17 -7.22 11.81
N ALA A 251 -6.26 -5.88 11.80
CA ALA A 251 -5.23 -5.00 12.33
C ALA A 251 -5.77 -3.92 13.29
N ASP A 252 -5.02 -3.62 14.33
CA ASP A 252 -5.32 -2.57 15.29
C ASP A 252 -4.16 -1.57 15.34
N SER A 253 -4.46 -0.28 15.20
CA SER A 253 -3.47 0.79 15.10
C SER A 253 -2.47 0.59 13.95
N TYR A 254 -2.94 0.24 12.74
CA TYR A 254 -2.07 0.20 11.57
C TYR A 254 -1.53 1.61 11.21
N ASP A 255 -0.35 1.67 10.61
CA ASP A 255 0.31 2.88 10.14
C ASP A 255 0.86 2.64 8.72
N ILE A 256 0.11 3.06 7.70
CA ILE A 256 0.43 2.81 6.30
C ILE A 256 0.74 4.15 5.63
N HIS A 257 2.00 4.36 5.26
CA HIS A 257 2.42 5.68 4.82
C HIS A 257 3.56 5.73 3.82
N ASN A 258 3.65 6.85 3.10
CA ASN A 258 4.75 7.14 2.17
C ASN A 258 4.98 6.04 1.12
N ASN A 259 3.94 5.29 0.76
CA ASN A 259 4.02 4.26 -0.26
C ASN A 259 3.72 4.85 -1.64
N ILE A 260 4.32 4.25 -2.66
CA ILE A 260 4.10 4.59 -4.06
C ILE A 260 3.62 3.34 -4.78
N VAL A 261 2.41 3.40 -5.31
CA VAL A 261 1.83 2.32 -6.12
C VAL A 261 1.50 2.85 -7.50
N GLN A 262 2.01 2.22 -8.54
CA GLN A 262 1.81 2.69 -9.91
C GLN A 262 1.59 1.54 -10.90
N ASP A 263 0.72 1.73 -11.88
CA ASP A 263 0.55 0.80 -12.99
C ASP A 263 0.17 -0.60 -12.49
N VAL A 264 -0.91 -0.66 -11.72
CA VAL A 264 -1.47 -1.89 -11.15
C VAL A 264 -2.90 -2.15 -11.60
N ASN A 265 -3.29 -3.43 -11.67
CA ASN A 265 -4.67 -3.85 -11.96
C ASN A 265 -5.24 -3.42 -13.33
N GLN A 266 -4.41 -3.27 -14.36
CA GLN A 266 -4.86 -3.03 -15.74
C GLN A 266 -5.74 -4.18 -16.27
N ASP A 267 -5.55 -5.39 -15.77
CA ASP A 267 -6.24 -6.61 -16.23
C ASP A 267 -7.33 -7.08 -15.24
N ASN A 268 -7.56 -6.38 -14.12
CA ASN A 268 -8.50 -6.79 -13.07
C ASN A 268 -9.68 -5.81 -12.91
N SER A 269 -10.93 -6.27 -13.04
CA SER A 269 -12.12 -5.42 -12.87
C SER A 269 -12.96 -5.73 -11.63
N ASN A 270 -12.42 -6.49 -10.68
CA ASN A 270 -13.10 -6.83 -9.44
C ASN A 270 -13.21 -5.61 -8.51
N HIS A 271 -14.10 -5.69 -7.52
CA HIS A 271 -14.17 -4.67 -6.49
C HIS A 271 -13.08 -4.92 -5.42
N ASN A 272 -11.98 -4.18 -5.52
CA ASN A 272 -10.77 -4.37 -4.73
C ASN A 272 -10.27 -3.05 -4.12
N GLY A 273 -9.53 -3.17 -3.01
CA GLY A 273 -8.67 -2.10 -2.51
C GLY A 273 -7.21 -2.45 -2.81
N ILE A 274 -6.42 -1.48 -3.28
CA ILE A 274 -4.96 -1.59 -3.39
C ILE A 274 -4.39 -1.95 -2.02
N PHE A 275 -4.82 -1.23 -0.99
CA PHE A 275 -4.67 -1.61 0.41
C PHE A 275 -6.04 -2.07 0.93
N TYR A 276 -6.17 -3.36 1.20
CA TYR A 276 -7.33 -3.91 1.89
C TYR A 276 -6.98 -4.11 3.36
N VAL A 277 -7.72 -3.46 4.25
CA VAL A 277 -7.43 -3.46 5.69
C VAL A 277 -8.70 -3.64 6.47
N GLN A 278 -8.69 -4.47 7.51
CA GLN A 278 -9.76 -4.55 8.50
C GLN A 278 -9.27 -4.05 9.86
N GLY A 279 -10.10 -3.27 10.55
CA GLY A 279 -9.83 -2.70 11.87
C GLY A 279 -9.67 -1.18 11.86
N SER A 280 -8.67 -0.65 12.57
CA SER A 280 -8.48 0.81 12.76
C SER A 280 -7.01 1.25 12.68
N GLY A 281 -6.75 2.49 12.24
CA GLY A 281 -5.39 3.00 12.04
C GLY A 281 -5.28 4.21 11.10
N LYS A 282 -4.09 4.41 10.54
CA LYS A 282 -3.72 5.58 9.74
C LYS A 282 -3.29 5.17 8.33
N PHE A 283 -3.73 5.92 7.33
CA PHE A 283 -3.33 5.78 5.92
C PHE A 283 -3.01 7.16 5.35
N TYR A 284 -1.73 7.50 5.19
CA TYR A 284 -1.34 8.86 4.81
C TYR A 284 -0.07 8.99 3.99
N ASN A 285 0.08 10.12 3.28
CA ASN A 285 1.24 10.39 2.44
C ASN A 285 1.49 9.34 1.34
N ASN A 286 0.48 8.56 0.94
CA ASN A 286 0.61 7.58 -0.12
C ASN A 286 0.34 8.21 -1.49
N LYS A 287 1.08 7.78 -2.52
CA LYS A 287 0.85 8.16 -3.92
C LYS A 287 0.43 6.93 -4.71
N ILE A 288 -0.76 6.98 -5.28
CA ILE A 288 -1.34 5.87 -6.03
C ILE A 288 -1.77 6.39 -7.40
N LYS A 289 -1.21 5.82 -8.46
CA LYS A 289 -1.38 6.30 -9.85
C LYS A 289 -1.64 5.16 -10.82
N ASN A 290 -2.46 5.41 -11.84
CA ASN A 290 -2.72 4.48 -12.95
C ASN A 290 -3.13 3.10 -12.44
N HIS A 291 -4.26 3.06 -11.75
CA HIS A 291 -4.68 1.88 -10.99
C HIS A 291 -6.14 1.52 -11.27
N GLN A 292 -6.56 0.41 -10.67
CA GLN A 292 -7.95 0.02 -10.58
C GLN A 292 -8.24 -0.45 -9.15
N GLY A 293 -9.40 -0.05 -8.62
CA GLY A 293 -9.82 -0.27 -7.23
C GLY A 293 -9.60 0.97 -6.36
N ASN A 294 -10.15 0.96 -5.14
CA ASN A 294 -9.89 2.02 -4.17
C ASN A 294 -8.41 2.00 -3.74
N ALA A 295 -7.82 3.16 -3.48
CA ALA A 295 -6.50 3.26 -2.84
C ALA A 295 -6.46 2.51 -1.51
N ILE A 296 -7.46 2.74 -0.65
CA ILE A 296 -7.69 1.91 0.54
C ILE A 296 -9.15 1.51 0.61
N ARG A 297 -9.37 0.24 0.93
CA ARG A 297 -10.66 -0.33 1.32
C ARG A 297 -10.58 -0.76 2.78
N ALA A 298 -11.15 0.03 3.68
CA ALA A 298 -11.07 -0.23 5.11
C ALA A 298 -12.40 -0.79 5.65
N TRP A 299 -12.35 -2.02 6.15
CA TRP A 299 -13.46 -2.62 6.88
C TRP A 299 -13.32 -2.29 8.36
N ALA A 300 -14.12 -1.32 8.79
CA ALA A 300 -13.87 -0.53 9.96
C ALA A 300 -14.46 -1.15 11.24
N TYR A 301 -13.61 -1.36 12.24
CA TYR A 301 -13.99 -1.64 13.63
C TYR A 301 -12.80 -1.37 14.57
N SER A 302 -13.08 -1.18 15.85
CA SER A 302 -12.09 -1.05 16.91
C SER A 302 -12.00 -2.35 17.70
N ILE A 303 -10.79 -2.77 18.07
CA ILE A 303 -10.60 -3.81 19.09
C ILE A 303 -10.84 -3.19 20.48
N GLY A 304 -11.68 -3.83 21.28
CA GLY A 304 -12.10 -3.39 22.62
C GLY A 304 -13.47 -2.69 22.61
N THR A 305 -13.77 -2.00 23.70
CA THR A 305 -15.07 -1.34 23.94
C THR A 305 -15.05 0.17 23.64
N SER A 306 -13.88 0.75 23.40
CA SER A 306 -13.72 2.17 23.11
C SER A 306 -13.50 2.42 21.62
N PRO A 307 -14.27 3.32 20.99
CA PRO A 307 -14.05 3.68 19.59
C PRO A 307 -12.66 4.28 19.38
N LYS A 308 -11.97 3.77 18.37
CA LYS A 308 -10.70 4.29 17.84
C LYS A 308 -10.96 5.03 16.53
N GLU A 309 -9.89 5.56 15.95
CA GLU A 309 -9.97 6.34 14.71
C GLU A 309 -9.42 5.59 13.49
N ILE A 310 -10.05 5.80 12.34
CA ILE A 310 -9.43 5.66 11.03
C ILE A 310 -9.11 7.04 10.49
N LEU A 311 -7.84 7.30 10.20
CA LEU A 311 -7.38 8.57 9.63
C LEU A 311 -6.84 8.35 8.23
N ILE A 312 -7.42 9.02 7.23
CA ILE A 312 -7.01 8.97 5.83
C ILE A 312 -6.65 10.38 5.38
N PHE A 313 -5.36 10.69 5.24
CA PHE A 313 -4.95 12.07 4.95
C PHE A 313 -3.68 12.24 4.13
N ASN A 314 -3.52 13.42 3.51
CA ASN A 314 -2.35 13.75 2.69
C ASN A 314 -2.02 12.72 1.60
N ASN A 315 -3.01 11.94 1.12
CA ASN A 315 -2.79 11.00 0.04
C ASN A 315 -3.03 11.68 -1.31
N ILE A 316 -2.33 11.17 -2.32
CA ILE A 316 -2.56 11.49 -3.72
C ILE A 316 -3.05 10.23 -4.42
N VAL A 317 -4.23 10.29 -5.03
CA VAL A 317 -4.84 9.17 -5.78
C VAL A 317 -5.30 9.66 -7.14
N ILE A 318 -4.65 9.22 -8.21
CA ILE A 318 -4.94 9.72 -9.56
C ILE A 318 -5.04 8.61 -10.60
N ASN A 319 -5.86 8.85 -11.62
CA ASN A 319 -6.03 7.95 -12.77
C ASN A 319 -6.49 6.55 -12.35
N SER A 320 -7.56 6.48 -11.56
CA SER A 320 -8.27 5.21 -11.36
C SER A 320 -9.19 4.95 -12.53
N ARG A 321 -9.16 3.74 -13.09
CA ARG A 321 -10.14 3.36 -14.13
C ARG A 321 -11.50 2.92 -13.60
N GLN A 322 -11.62 2.62 -12.30
CA GLN A 322 -12.87 2.21 -11.64
C GLN A 322 -12.85 2.55 -10.13
N TYR A 323 -14.02 2.89 -9.58
CA TYR A 323 -14.27 3.16 -8.15
C TYR A 323 -13.73 4.51 -7.62
N GLY A 324 -14.21 4.93 -6.44
CA GLY A 324 -13.70 6.10 -5.74
C GLY A 324 -12.29 5.90 -5.16
N ALA A 325 -11.68 6.95 -4.62
CA ALA A 325 -10.35 6.86 -4.05
C ALA A 325 -10.33 5.99 -2.78
N PHE A 326 -11.26 6.20 -1.85
CA PHE A 326 -11.27 5.51 -0.57
C PHE A 326 -12.62 4.84 -0.32
N GLU A 327 -12.62 3.70 0.37
CA GLU A 327 -13.83 3.06 0.89
C GLU A 327 -13.71 2.90 2.41
N LEU A 328 -14.78 3.28 3.11
CA LEU A 328 -15.01 2.99 4.52
C LEU A 328 -16.33 2.23 4.69
N GLN A 329 -16.26 1.05 5.30
CA GLN A 329 -17.42 0.19 5.52
C GLN A 329 -17.31 -0.57 6.84
N ALA A 330 -18.36 -0.56 7.66
CA ALA A 330 -18.47 -1.43 8.84
C ALA A 330 -19.60 -2.45 8.65
N PHE A 331 -19.47 -3.60 9.31
CA PHE A 331 -20.46 -4.68 9.24
C PHE A 331 -20.88 -5.12 10.63
N ASP A 332 -22.15 -5.48 10.80
CA ASP A 332 -22.70 -5.93 12.09
C ASP A 332 -21.96 -7.15 12.63
N ARG A 333 -21.55 -8.08 11.75
CA ARG A 333 -20.76 -9.27 12.12
C ARG A 333 -19.43 -8.94 12.80
N ASN A 334 -18.89 -7.74 12.60
CA ASN A 334 -17.62 -7.30 13.19
C ASN A 334 -17.82 -6.49 14.48
N ILE A 335 -19.06 -6.15 14.87
CA ILE A 335 -19.37 -5.40 16.09
C ILE A 335 -19.85 -6.39 17.15
N MET A 336 -18.98 -6.70 18.11
CA MET A 336 -19.21 -7.71 19.13
C MET A 336 -19.13 -7.10 20.52
N SER A 337 -20.25 -7.10 21.25
CA SER A 337 -20.32 -6.54 22.60
C SER A 337 -19.16 -7.01 23.49
N GLY A 338 -18.46 -6.06 24.12
CA GLY A 338 -17.32 -6.32 24.99
C GLY A 338 -15.99 -6.66 24.30
N LYS A 339 -15.97 -6.90 22.97
CA LYS A 339 -14.78 -7.34 22.23
C LYS A 339 -14.38 -6.39 21.10
N THR A 340 -15.34 -5.87 20.36
CA THR A 340 -15.12 -4.88 19.29
C THR A 340 -16.23 -3.85 19.31
N THR A 341 -15.92 -2.65 18.80
CA THR A 341 -16.89 -1.56 18.67
C THR A 341 -16.65 -0.80 17.36
N TYR A 342 -17.48 0.20 17.06
CA TYR A 342 -17.33 1.04 15.87
C TYR A 342 -16.04 1.87 15.91
N VAL A 343 -15.72 2.53 14.79
CA VAL A 343 -14.64 3.54 14.71
C VAL A 343 -15.25 4.91 14.47
N ASN A 344 -14.52 5.97 14.81
CA ASN A 344 -14.69 7.26 14.15
C ASN A 344 -13.71 7.37 12.98
N ALA A 345 -14.04 8.16 11.98
CA ALA A 345 -13.18 8.34 10.81
C ALA A 345 -12.98 9.82 10.49
N LYS A 346 -11.78 10.17 10.01
CA LYS A 346 -11.49 11.47 9.42
C LYS A 346 -10.79 11.26 8.08
N VAL A 347 -11.36 11.81 7.01
CA VAL A 347 -10.80 11.76 5.66
C VAL A 347 -10.51 13.19 5.21
N PHE A 348 -9.24 13.59 5.21
CA PHE A 348 -8.91 15.01 5.05
C PHE A 348 -7.61 15.29 4.29
N ASN A 349 -7.52 16.47 3.68
CA ASN A 349 -6.30 16.90 2.99
C ASN A 349 -5.80 15.89 1.94
N ASN A 350 -6.70 15.16 1.27
CA ASN A 350 -6.32 14.27 0.17
C ASN A 350 -6.53 14.97 -1.18
N THR A 351 -5.69 14.66 -2.16
CA THR A 351 -5.85 15.09 -3.55
C THR A 351 -6.22 13.88 -4.41
N CYS A 352 -7.39 13.94 -5.03
CA CYS A 352 -7.93 12.87 -5.86
C CYS A 352 -8.28 13.40 -7.25
N GLY A 353 -7.91 12.69 -8.31
CA GLY A 353 -8.02 13.21 -9.67
C GLY A 353 -8.25 12.17 -10.73
N ASN A 354 -8.97 12.52 -11.80
CA ASN A 354 -9.15 11.65 -12.97
C ASN A 354 -9.66 10.25 -12.58
N LEU A 355 -10.64 10.20 -11.66
CA LEU A 355 -11.24 8.96 -11.21
C LEU A 355 -12.41 8.62 -12.12
N LEU A 356 -12.36 7.43 -12.73
CA LEU A 356 -13.39 6.94 -13.62
C LEU A 356 -14.33 5.98 -12.89
N PRO A 357 -15.64 6.09 -13.15
CA PRO A 357 -16.63 5.23 -12.52
C PRO A 357 -16.66 3.83 -13.13
N LYS A 358 -17.30 2.90 -12.42
CA LYS A 358 -17.73 1.61 -12.96
C LYS A 358 -19.24 1.52 -12.91
N GLU A 359 -19.90 1.45 -14.07
CA GLU A 359 -21.35 1.24 -14.16
C GLU A 359 -22.16 2.19 -13.25
N ALA A 360 -22.78 1.68 -12.18
CA ALA A 360 -23.58 2.43 -11.22
C ALA A 360 -22.79 3.01 -10.03
N PHE A 361 -21.47 2.80 -9.97
CA PHE A 361 -20.63 3.25 -8.87
C PHE A 361 -19.94 4.58 -9.22
N PRO A 362 -20.38 5.71 -8.62
CA PRO A 362 -19.81 7.02 -8.87
C PRO A 362 -18.36 7.11 -8.39
N ALA A 363 -17.53 7.84 -9.14
CA ALA A 363 -16.17 8.15 -8.74
C ALA A 363 -16.13 9.40 -7.87
N GLN A 364 -15.45 9.31 -6.72
CA GLN A 364 -15.38 10.37 -5.69
C GLN A 364 -14.19 10.17 -4.75
N VAL A 365 -14.00 11.08 -3.80
CA VAL A 365 -12.95 10.93 -2.78
C VAL A 365 -13.27 9.77 -1.83
N LEU A 366 -14.50 9.68 -1.30
CA LEU A 366 -14.88 8.66 -0.33
C LEU A 366 -16.20 7.94 -0.65
N ASP A 367 -16.14 6.62 -0.76
CA ASP A 367 -17.28 5.72 -0.67
C ASP A 367 -17.55 5.38 0.81
N LEU A 368 -18.63 5.94 1.39
CA LEU A 368 -19.03 5.69 2.77
C LEU A 368 -20.25 4.77 2.82
N TYR A 369 -20.03 3.50 3.20
CA TYR A 369 -21.09 2.49 3.34
C TYR A 369 -21.68 2.39 4.76
N GLY A 370 -21.21 3.22 5.69
CA GLY A 370 -21.66 3.26 7.09
C GLY A 370 -20.63 2.74 8.09
N LEU A 371 -20.67 3.27 9.32
CA LEU A 371 -19.74 2.99 10.41
C LEU A 371 -20.44 2.45 11.68
N LYS A 372 -21.72 2.06 11.59
CA LYS A 372 -22.45 1.34 12.66
C LYS A 372 -22.44 2.07 14.02
N GLY A 373 -22.77 3.35 14.01
CA GLY A 373 -22.76 4.23 15.19
C GLY A 373 -21.52 5.13 15.30
N GLY A 374 -20.52 4.90 14.45
CA GLY A 374 -19.38 5.79 14.28
C GLY A 374 -19.73 7.12 13.59
N LYS A 375 -18.78 8.05 13.62
CA LYS A 375 -18.85 9.33 12.90
C LYS A 375 -17.79 9.41 11.80
N CYS A 376 -18.07 10.16 10.74
CA CYS A 376 -17.09 10.41 9.68
C CYS A 376 -17.01 11.91 9.35
N ASP A 377 -15.84 12.51 9.58
CA ASP A 377 -15.56 13.89 9.15
C ASP A 377 -14.77 13.89 7.83
N ILE A 378 -15.19 14.70 6.87
CA ILE A 378 -14.61 14.76 5.52
C ILE A 378 -14.28 16.21 5.19
N PHE A 379 -13.01 16.60 5.19
CA PHE A 379 -12.68 18.03 5.04
C PHE A 379 -11.36 18.31 4.35
N ASN A 380 -11.22 19.51 3.79
CA ASN A 380 -10.01 19.96 3.10
C ASN A 380 -9.54 19.02 1.99
N ASN A 381 -10.39 18.16 1.44
CA ASN A 381 -10.01 17.33 0.29
C ASN A 381 -10.12 18.14 -1.00
N LEU A 382 -9.29 17.79 -1.97
CA LEU A 382 -9.31 18.34 -3.32
C LEU A 382 -9.65 17.21 -4.29
N GLY A 383 -10.78 17.34 -4.98
CA GLY A 383 -11.16 16.47 -6.11
C GLY A 383 -11.05 17.21 -7.45
N TYR A 384 -10.71 16.51 -8.52
CA TYR A 384 -10.87 17.06 -9.87
C TYR A 384 -11.17 16.01 -10.93
N ASN A 385 -11.92 16.43 -11.96
CA ASN A 385 -12.22 15.62 -13.15
C ASN A 385 -12.79 14.22 -12.80
N PHE A 386 -13.84 14.21 -11.98
CA PHE A 386 -14.61 13.00 -11.69
C PHE A 386 -15.83 12.91 -12.61
N THR A 387 -16.18 11.70 -13.01
CA THR A 387 -17.45 11.44 -13.68
C THR A 387 -18.45 10.91 -12.67
N LEU A 388 -19.51 11.67 -12.39
CA LEU A 388 -20.64 11.18 -11.61
C LEU A 388 -21.50 10.27 -12.49
N VAL A 389 -21.85 9.11 -11.96
CA VAL A 389 -22.79 8.17 -12.58
C VAL A 389 -23.75 7.65 -11.52
N GLY A 390 -24.93 7.21 -11.97
CA GLY A 390 -26.02 6.77 -11.10
C GLY A 390 -26.96 7.92 -10.72
N GLN A 391 -28.23 7.60 -10.50
CA GLN A 391 -29.30 8.58 -10.26
C GLN A 391 -29.23 9.25 -8.87
N ASN A 392 -28.36 8.76 -7.96
CA ASN A 392 -28.42 9.11 -6.54
C ASN A 392 -27.22 9.90 -6.02
N ASN A 393 -26.15 10.09 -6.81
CA ASN A 393 -24.98 10.81 -6.34
C ASN A 393 -24.82 12.18 -7.01
N THR A 394 -25.05 13.23 -6.23
CA THR A 394 -24.89 14.63 -6.63
C THR A 394 -23.60 15.26 -6.11
N ASN A 395 -22.70 14.48 -5.50
CA ASN A 395 -21.55 14.97 -4.77
C ASN A 395 -20.24 14.32 -5.23
N PHE A 396 -19.27 15.15 -5.59
CA PHE A 396 -17.95 14.71 -6.04
C PHE A 396 -17.01 14.28 -4.91
N ILE A 397 -17.33 14.60 -3.66
CA ILE A 397 -16.45 14.36 -2.53
C ILE A 397 -16.81 13.05 -1.82
N TRP A 398 -18.08 12.75 -1.61
CA TRP A 398 -18.47 11.52 -0.93
C TRP A 398 -19.76 10.93 -1.47
N ASN A 399 -19.89 9.62 -1.30
CA ASN A 399 -21.12 8.88 -1.48
C ASN A 399 -21.72 8.60 -0.13
N ASP A 400 -23.01 8.81 0.03
CA ASP A 400 -23.73 8.34 1.20
C ASP A 400 -24.54 7.08 0.83
N MET A 401 -24.02 5.92 1.21
CA MET A 401 -24.66 4.63 0.98
C MET A 401 -25.03 3.92 2.29
N GLY A 402 -24.92 4.61 3.43
CA GLY A 402 -25.07 4.04 4.76
C GLY A 402 -25.98 4.84 5.68
N ASP A 403 -25.93 4.49 6.96
CA ASP A 403 -26.68 5.14 8.05
C ASP A 403 -25.86 6.21 8.81
N THR A 404 -24.64 6.50 8.33
CA THR A 404 -23.67 7.37 9.00
C THR A 404 -23.61 8.71 8.28
N PRO A 405 -24.23 9.78 8.81
CA PRO A 405 -24.20 11.08 8.16
C PRO A 405 -22.76 11.65 8.18
N PRO A 406 -22.20 12.04 7.03
CA PRO A 406 -20.86 12.61 7.00
C PRO A 406 -20.86 14.08 7.43
N GLY A 407 -19.91 14.45 8.29
CA GLY A 407 -19.58 15.83 8.63
C GLY A 407 -18.62 16.41 7.59
N ALA A 408 -19.15 17.00 6.52
CA ALA A 408 -18.33 17.46 5.40
C ALA A 408 -18.20 18.99 5.30
N PHE A 409 -16.97 19.51 5.16
CA PHE A 409 -16.70 20.95 5.08
C PHE A 409 -15.38 21.28 4.39
N ASN A 410 -15.26 22.48 3.79
CA ASN A 410 -14.03 22.99 3.17
C ASN A 410 -13.36 22.07 2.12
N ASN A 411 -14.09 21.10 1.56
CA ASN A 411 -13.63 20.33 0.41
C ASN A 411 -13.76 21.18 -0.86
N LYS A 412 -12.89 20.94 -1.84
CA LYS A 412 -12.86 21.64 -3.13
C LYS A 412 -12.98 20.63 -4.26
N TYR A 413 -13.77 20.98 -5.27
CA TYR A 413 -13.85 20.24 -6.52
C TYR A 413 -13.59 21.18 -7.70
N PHE A 414 -12.83 20.71 -8.68
CA PHE A 414 -12.50 21.42 -9.92
C PHE A 414 -12.79 20.54 -11.13
N LYS A 415 -13.08 21.12 -12.30
CA LYS A 415 -13.38 20.31 -13.49
C LYS A 415 -12.12 19.70 -14.12
N SER A 416 -10.95 20.27 -13.84
CA SER A 416 -9.65 19.80 -14.33
C SER A 416 -8.55 20.07 -13.32
N SER A 417 -7.41 19.40 -13.48
CA SER A 417 -6.18 19.69 -12.73
C SER A 417 -5.70 21.13 -12.94
N GLY A 418 -5.80 21.65 -14.16
CA GLY A 418 -5.47 23.04 -14.48
C GLY A 418 -6.30 24.06 -13.67
N GLU A 419 -7.61 23.85 -13.55
CA GLU A 419 -8.49 24.70 -12.71
C GLU A 419 -8.13 24.59 -11.22
N ALA A 420 -7.68 23.43 -10.76
CA ALA A 420 -7.19 23.25 -9.39
C ALA A 420 -5.83 23.95 -9.17
N GLY A 421 -5.20 24.50 -10.22
CA GLY A 421 -3.86 25.06 -10.16
C GLY A 421 -2.75 24.01 -10.11
N ILE A 422 -3.01 22.81 -10.60
CA ILE A 422 -2.03 21.73 -10.78
C ILE A 422 -1.59 21.75 -12.25
N ALA A 423 -0.36 22.18 -12.51
CA ALA A 423 0.16 22.31 -13.87
C ALA A 423 0.77 21.00 -14.42
N ASP A 424 1.26 20.14 -13.54
CA ASP A 424 1.93 18.89 -13.89
C ASP A 424 1.36 17.75 -13.04
N GLU A 425 0.69 16.78 -13.66
CA GLU A 425 0.09 15.61 -12.99
C GLU A 425 1.09 14.49 -12.64
N ASN A 426 2.39 14.70 -12.92
CA ASN A 426 3.48 13.87 -12.42
C ASN A 426 4.03 14.42 -11.10
N GLN A 427 4.19 15.74 -11.00
CA GLN A 427 4.68 16.41 -9.79
C GLN A 427 3.56 16.79 -8.82
N LEU A 428 2.34 17.03 -9.32
CA LEU A 428 1.13 17.32 -8.54
C LEU A 428 1.30 18.47 -7.54
N GLN A 429 2.15 19.44 -7.85
CA GLN A 429 2.35 20.64 -7.05
C GLN A 429 1.28 21.69 -7.34
N LEU A 430 0.91 22.49 -6.33
CA LEU A 430 0.04 23.64 -6.51
C LEU A 430 0.85 24.86 -6.97
N ASN A 431 0.45 25.47 -8.09
CA ASN A 431 1.03 26.73 -8.52
C ASN A 431 0.69 27.87 -7.53
N SER A 432 1.38 29.02 -7.65
CA SER A 432 1.24 30.14 -6.71
C SER A 432 -0.19 30.71 -6.63
N ASN A 433 -0.95 30.61 -7.72
CA ASN A 433 -2.28 31.21 -7.88
C ASN A 433 -3.41 30.16 -7.72
N SER A 434 -3.08 28.97 -7.24
CA SER A 434 -4.08 27.89 -7.11
C SER A 434 -5.21 28.33 -6.17
N PRO A 435 -6.48 28.18 -6.58
CA PRO A 435 -7.63 28.45 -5.72
C PRO A 435 -7.73 27.49 -4.52
N ALA A 436 -6.95 26.41 -4.50
CA ALA A 436 -6.87 25.51 -3.36
C ALA A 436 -6.01 26.06 -2.22
N LYS A 437 -5.09 27.01 -2.51
CA LYS A 437 -4.17 27.55 -1.50
C LYS A 437 -4.89 28.33 -0.41
N ASN A 438 -4.51 28.07 0.84
CA ASN A 438 -5.08 28.72 2.03
C ASN A 438 -6.63 28.65 2.13
N SER A 439 -7.25 27.65 1.49
CA SER A 439 -8.71 27.55 1.36
C SER A 439 -9.35 26.51 2.30
N GLY A 440 -8.51 25.72 2.97
CA GLY A 440 -8.93 24.70 3.93
C GLY A 440 -9.34 25.29 5.27
N ALA A 441 -10.15 24.54 6.00
CA ALA A 441 -10.46 24.77 7.40
C ALA A 441 -9.22 24.57 8.29
N SER A 442 -9.21 25.27 9.42
CA SER A 442 -8.19 25.15 10.45
C SER A 442 -8.01 23.70 10.91
N LEU A 443 -6.76 23.26 11.00
CA LEU A 443 -6.38 21.98 11.58
C LEU A 443 -6.25 22.07 13.09
N ALA A 444 -5.94 23.26 13.63
CA ALA A 444 -5.84 23.50 15.06
C ALA A 444 -7.16 23.20 15.80
N SER A 445 -8.31 23.36 15.14
CA SER A 445 -9.63 23.07 15.72
C SER A 445 -10.05 21.60 15.64
N GLN A 446 -9.28 20.74 14.96
CA GLN A 446 -9.64 19.34 14.74
C GLN A 446 -9.15 18.39 15.85
N ASN A 447 -8.41 18.92 16.84
CA ASN A 447 -7.94 18.24 18.04
C ASN A 447 -7.28 16.87 17.76
N PHE A 448 -6.36 16.82 16.78
CA PHE A 448 -5.59 15.60 16.52
C PHE A 448 -4.76 15.21 17.74
N GLN A 449 -4.69 13.91 18.02
CA GLN A 449 -3.83 13.40 19.08
C GLN A 449 -2.35 13.71 18.77
N SER A 450 -1.57 14.01 19.80
CA SER A 450 -0.14 14.40 19.69
C SER A 450 0.70 13.51 18.75
N PRO A 451 0.56 12.17 18.73
CA PRO A 451 1.33 11.32 17.82
C PRO A 451 1.00 11.48 16.33
N VAL A 452 -0.15 12.07 16.00
CA VAL A 452 -0.62 12.29 14.62
C VAL A 452 -0.21 13.67 14.12
N SER A 453 -0.11 14.65 15.02
CA SER A 453 0.15 16.06 14.69
C SER A 453 1.40 16.29 13.82
N PRO A 454 2.55 15.61 14.03
CA PRO A 454 3.71 15.79 13.15
C PRO A 454 3.43 15.45 11.67
N ALA A 455 2.68 14.38 11.41
CA ALA A 455 2.34 13.96 10.05
C ALA A 455 1.29 14.88 9.40
N VAL A 456 0.40 15.47 10.20
CA VAL A 456 -0.66 16.38 9.73
C VAL A 456 -0.13 17.78 9.44
N ASN A 457 0.88 18.23 10.19
CA ASN A 457 1.50 19.54 10.06
C ASN A 457 2.46 19.64 8.86
N LEU A 458 2.62 18.56 8.11
CA LEU A 458 3.38 18.50 6.88
C LEU A 458 2.46 18.10 5.73
N ASP A 459 2.76 18.56 4.52
CA ASP A 459 2.13 18.06 3.31
C ASP A 459 2.83 16.77 2.81
N ILE A 460 2.35 16.18 1.71
CA ILE A 460 2.94 14.95 1.16
C ILE A 460 4.40 15.11 0.69
N TYR A 461 4.87 16.34 0.49
CA TYR A 461 6.23 16.70 0.10
C TYR A 461 7.10 17.13 1.29
N ASN A 462 6.58 17.00 2.52
CA ASN A 462 7.19 17.48 3.77
C ASN A 462 7.32 19.01 3.87
N ASN A 463 6.52 19.77 3.13
CA ASN A 463 6.41 21.20 3.34
C ASN A 463 5.55 21.48 4.59
N PRO A 464 5.91 22.48 5.42
CA PRO A 464 5.09 22.89 6.56
C PRO A 464 3.70 23.34 6.11
N ARG A 465 2.68 22.82 6.81
CA ARG A 465 1.28 23.15 6.59
C ARG A 465 0.80 24.23 7.56
N SER A 466 0.06 25.20 7.04
CA SER A 466 -0.59 26.20 7.89
C SER A 466 -1.64 25.55 8.80
N SER A 467 -1.50 25.72 10.11
CA SER A 467 -2.43 25.15 11.08
C SER A 467 -3.79 25.85 11.10
N SER A 468 -3.86 27.10 10.63
CA SER A 468 -5.08 27.94 10.65
C SER A 468 -5.76 28.08 9.29
N LYS A 469 -4.98 28.06 8.20
CA LYS A 469 -5.46 28.20 6.82
C LYS A 469 -4.63 27.30 5.90
N PRO A 470 -4.73 25.97 6.01
CA PRO A 470 -4.03 25.07 5.10
C PRO A 470 -4.58 25.19 3.67
N SER A 471 -3.81 24.70 2.71
CA SER A 471 -4.33 24.42 1.37
C SER A 471 -5.31 23.24 1.41
N ALA A 472 -6.34 23.27 0.56
CA ALA A 472 -7.17 22.10 0.33
C ALA A 472 -6.39 21.08 -0.50
N GLY A 473 -6.40 19.82 -0.10
CA GLY A 473 -5.64 18.73 -0.70
C GLY A 473 -4.34 18.41 0.02
N ALA A 474 -3.56 17.53 -0.61
CA ALA A 474 -2.36 16.91 -0.04
C ALA A 474 -1.10 17.76 -0.12
N VAL A 475 -1.18 18.95 -0.73
CA VAL A 475 -0.03 19.80 -1.07
C VAL A 475 -0.31 21.23 -0.61
N GLU A 476 0.70 21.91 -0.08
CA GLU A 476 0.62 23.31 0.36
C GLU A 476 0.82 24.34 -0.74
#